data_AF-A0A2E6GFV6-F1
#
_entry.id   AF-A0A2E6GFV6-F1
#
_cell.length_a   1.000
_cell.length_b   1.000
_cell.length_c   1.000
_cell.angle_alpha   90.00
_cell.angle_beta   90.00
_cell.angle_gamma   90.00
#
_symmetry.space_group_name_H-M   'P 1'
#
loop_
_entity.id
_entity.type
_entity.pdbx_description
1 polymer ?
#
loop_
_entity_poly.entity_id
_entity_poly.type
_entity_poly.pdbx_seq_one_letter_code
_entity_poly.pdbx_strand_id
1 'polypeptide(L)'
;MTAEEHNHPNASKYFKIAIILCALTALEFVVFYLEFLSYGIIPVLTVLSIGKFALVAMYYMHLKFDSKLFSVLFLTGLILASSVTIALMVLLDWF
;
A
#
# COMPACT_ATOMS: atom_id res chain seq x y z
N MET A 1 36.71 -11.01 21.43
CA MET A 1 36.00 -10.33 20.32
C MET A 1 34.93 -11.29 19.83
N THR A 2 33.75 -11.28 20.46
CA THR A 2 32.60 -12.13 20.08
C THR A 2 31.48 -11.20 19.65
N ALA A 3 31.35 -11.00 18.35
CA ALA A 3 30.18 -10.38 17.76
C ALA A 3 29.09 -11.46 17.71
N GLU A 4 28.34 -11.58 18.80
CA GLU A 4 27.17 -12.44 18.90
C GLU A 4 26.16 -12.03 17.82
N GLU A 5 25.96 -12.93 16.85
CA GLU A 5 24.90 -12.92 15.86
C GLU A 5 23.53 -12.84 16.55
N HIS A 6 23.02 -11.64 16.77
CA HIS A 6 21.61 -11.46 17.15
C HIS A 6 20.72 -11.63 15.92
N ASN A 7 20.52 -12.90 15.61
CA ASN A 7 19.52 -13.47 14.74
C ASN A 7 18.11 -13.03 15.21
N HIS A 8 17.64 -11.87 14.74
CA HIS A 8 16.24 -11.42 14.85
C HIS A 8 15.53 -11.70 13.49
N PRO A 9 15.07 -12.94 13.24
CA PRO A 9 14.58 -13.42 11.93
C PRO A 9 13.24 -12.82 11.46
N ASN A 10 12.78 -11.73 12.07
CA ASN A 10 11.55 -11.04 11.68
C ASN A 10 11.84 -9.64 11.12
N ALA A 11 12.65 -8.81 11.81
CA ALA A 11 12.90 -7.41 11.45
C ALA A 11 13.54 -7.20 10.06
N SER A 12 14.44 -8.09 9.64
CA SER A 12 15.14 -7.94 8.35
C SER A 12 14.21 -8.07 7.14
N LYS A 13 13.06 -8.76 7.28
CA LYS A 13 12.06 -8.87 6.21
C LYS A 13 11.29 -7.56 6.05
N TYR A 14 10.82 -6.97 7.15
CA TYR A 14 10.12 -5.68 7.15
C TYR A 14 11.01 -4.56 6.61
N PHE A 15 12.29 -4.55 6.99
CA PHE A 15 13.24 -3.56 6.48
C PHE A 15 13.42 -3.63 4.97
N LYS A 16 13.46 -4.85 4.40
CA LYS A 16 13.55 -5.05 2.94
C LYS A 16 12.30 -4.52 2.21
N ILE A 17 11.13 -4.72 2.80
CA ILE A 17 9.83 -4.27 2.27
C ILE A 17 9.73 -2.75 2.36
N ALA A 18 10.23 -2.15 3.44
CA ALA A 18 10.34 -0.69 3.61
C ALA A 18 11.19 -0.05 2.51
N ILE A 19 12.34 -0.65 2.20
CA ILE A 19 13.22 -0.18 1.12
C ILE A 19 12.51 -0.26 -0.23
N ILE A 20 11.79 -1.34 -0.51
CA ILE A 20 11.01 -1.48 -1.75
C ILE A 20 9.93 -0.38 -1.84
N LEU A 21 9.20 -0.13 -0.75
CA LEU A 21 8.17 0.90 -0.71
C LEU A 21 8.77 2.31 -0.91
N CYS A 22 9.93 2.56 -0.31
CA CYS A 22 10.67 3.81 -0.46
C CYS A 22 11.15 4.00 -1.91
N ALA A 23 11.74 2.96 -2.51
CA ALA A 23 12.16 2.98 -3.91
C ALA A 23 10.98 3.17 -4.87
N LEU A 24 9.85 2.51 -4.62
CA LEU A 24 8.63 2.66 -5.42
C LEU A 24 8.05 4.08 -5.30
N THR A 25 8.21 4.72 -4.14
CA THR A 25 7.81 6.12 -3.93
C THR A 25 8.75 7.10 -4.61
N ALA A 26 10.06 6.87 -4.55
CA ALA A 26 11.04 7.67 -5.27
C ALA A 26 10.83 7.57 -6.80
N LEU A 27 10.57 6.37 -7.32
CA LEU A 27 10.25 6.15 -8.73
C LEU A 27 8.97 6.89 -9.13
N GLU A 28 7.92 6.82 -8.31
CA GLU A 28 6.69 7.58 -8.55
C GLU A 28 6.96 9.08 -8.67
N PHE A 29 7.77 9.63 -7.75
CA PHE A 29 8.17 11.03 -7.79
C PHE A 29 8.95 11.39 -9.06
N VAL A 30 9.87 10.53 -9.50
CA VAL A 30 10.65 10.75 -10.73
C VAL A 30 9.75 10.71 -11.96
N VAL A 31 8.83 9.76 -12.04
CA VAL A 31 7.86 9.65 -13.15
C VAL A 31 6.91 10.85 -13.18
N PHE A 32 6.47 11.31 -12.00
CA PHE A 32 5.62 12.49 -11.86
C PHE A 32 6.35 13.75 -12.31
N TYR A 33 7.60 13.94 -11.86
CA TYR A 33 8.38 15.15 -12.12
C TYR A 33 8.85 15.26 -13.57
N LEU A 34 9.14 14.14 -14.22
CA LEU A 34 9.60 14.12 -15.61
C LEU A 34 8.48 14.24 -16.64
N GLU A 35 7.20 14.33 -16.22
CA GLU A 35 6.02 14.43 -17.09
C GLU A 35 6.04 13.47 -18.29
N PHE A 36 6.70 12.31 -18.13
CA PHE A 36 7.03 11.40 -19.23
C PHE A 36 5.78 10.78 -19.89
N LEU A 37 4.60 10.99 -19.29
CA LEU A 37 3.33 10.43 -19.70
C LEU A 37 2.17 11.42 -19.48
N SER A 38 2.15 12.57 -20.18
CA SER A 38 1.14 13.63 -20.00
C SER A 38 -0.33 13.18 -19.96
N TYR A 39 -0.71 12.08 -20.63
CA TYR A 39 -2.09 11.56 -20.63
C TYR A 39 -2.28 10.29 -19.77
N GLY A 40 -1.21 9.55 -19.47
CA GLY A 40 -1.27 8.28 -18.72
C GLY A 40 -0.84 8.40 -17.26
N ILE A 41 -0.47 9.60 -16.79
CA ILE A 41 0.04 9.81 -15.44
C ILE A 41 -0.99 9.42 -14.37
N ILE A 42 -2.27 9.75 -14.61
CA ILE A 42 -3.38 9.50 -13.67
C ILE A 42 -3.57 8.00 -13.42
N PRO A 43 -3.81 7.14 -14.43
CA PRO A 43 -4.00 5.71 -14.18
C PRO A 43 -2.74 5.03 -13.61
N VAL A 44 -1.54 5.46 -14.02
CA VAL A 44 -0.28 4.92 -13.49
C VAL A 44 -0.12 5.23 -12.00
N LEU A 45 -0.38 6.47 -11.59
CA LEU A 45 -0.35 6.89 -10.19
C LEU A 45 -1.40 6.15 -9.36
N THR A 46 -2.60 5.96 -9.88
CA THR A 46 -3.65 5.20 -9.20
C THR A 46 -3.20 3.76 -8.95
N VAL A 47 -2.61 3.09 -9.94
CA VAL A 47 -2.10 1.72 -9.79
C VAL A 47 -0.94 1.66 -8.80
N LEU A 48 0.02 2.60 -8.89
CA LEU A 48 1.14 2.64 -7.92
C LEU A 48 0.63 2.88 -6.49
N SER A 49 -0.33 3.78 -6.29
CA SER A 49 -0.90 4.09 -4.99
C SER A 49 -1.66 2.89 -4.39
N ILE A 50 -2.48 2.20 -5.18
CA ILE A 50 -3.13 0.95 -4.78
C ILE A 50 -2.08 -0.12 -4.44
N GLY A 51 -1.03 -0.25 -5.25
CA GLY A 51 0.06 -1.19 -5.02
C GLY A 51 0.80 -0.94 -3.70
N LYS A 52 1.13 0.33 -3.40
CA LYS A 52 1.73 0.73 -2.12
C LYS A 52 0.83 0.39 -0.95
N PHE A 53 -0.46 0.73 -1.06
CA PHE A 53 -1.45 0.44 -0.04
C PHE A 53 -1.56 -1.07 0.23
N ALA A 54 -1.65 -1.89 -0.82
CA ALA A 54 -1.70 -3.34 -0.71
C ALA A 54 -0.43 -3.92 -0.07
N LEU A 55 0.74 -3.39 -0.42
CA LEU A 55 2.03 -3.82 0.13
C LEU A 55 2.15 -3.48 1.62
N VAL A 56 1.71 -2.29 2.04
CA VAL A 56 1.62 -1.89 3.45
C VAL A 56 0.59 -2.74 4.20
N ALA A 57 -0.60 -2.94 3.65
CA ALA A 57 -1.66 -3.73 4.28
C ALA A 57 -1.23 -5.20 4.47
N MET A 58 -0.61 -5.80 3.45
CA MET A 58 -0.20 -7.21 3.49
C MET A 58 0.98 -7.45 4.44
N TYR A 59 1.98 -6.56 4.44
CA TYR A 59 3.23 -6.80 5.16
C TYR A 59 3.36 -5.99 6.46
N TYR A 60 3.02 -4.70 6.47
CA TYR A 60 3.17 -3.84 7.65
C TYR A 60 2.00 -3.99 8.64
N MET A 61 0.78 -4.23 8.16
CA MET A 61 -0.38 -4.54 9.02
C MET A 61 -0.46 -6.02 9.44
N HIS A 62 0.60 -6.81 9.22
CA HIS A 62 0.69 -8.23 9.63
C HIS A 62 -0.33 -9.20 8.99
N LEU A 63 -1.22 -8.77 8.09
CA LEU A 63 -2.25 -9.61 7.46
C LEU A 63 -1.72 -10.91 6.82
N LYS A 64 -0.51 -10.90 6.25
CA LYS A 64 0.10 -12.11 5.66
C LYS A 64 0.64 -13.10 6.69
N PHE A 65 0.95 -12.61 7.90
CA PHE A 65 1.48 -13.41 9.00
C PHE A 65 0.40 -13.79 10.04
N ASP A 66 -0.78 -13.19 9.94
CA ASP A 66 -1.93 -13.47 10.80
C ASP A 66 -3.01 -14.31 10.09
N SER A 67 -4.01 -14.75 10.86
CA SER A 67 -5.16 -15.51 10.39
C SER A 67 -5.98 -14.75 9.34
N LYS A 68 -6.55 -15.48 8.37
CA LYS A 68 -7.35 -14.92 7.26
C LYS A 68 -8.52 -14.02 7.74
N LEU A 69 -8.93 -14.14 9.01
CA LEU A 69 -9.93 -13.29 9.64
C LEU A 69 -9.57 -11.81 9.60
N PHE A 70 -8.35 -11.42 9.96
CA PHE A 70 -7.95 -10.00 9.92
C PHE A 70 -7.93 -9.45 8.49
N SER A 71 -7.53 -10.30 7.53
CA SER A 71 -7.53 -9.92 6.12
C SER A 71 -8.96 -9.74 5.58
N VAL A 72 -9.90 -10.58 5.99
CA VAL A 72 -11.31 -10.47 5.61
C VAL A 72 -11.97 -9.27 6.28
N LEU A 73 -11.73 -9.03 7.57
CA LEU A 73 -12.28 -7.88 8.29
C LEU A 73 -11.80 -6.55 7.70
N PHE A 74 -10.50 -6.44 7.39
CA PHE A 74 -9.94 -5.25 6.76
C PHE A 74 -10.53 -5.01 5.36
N LEU A 75 -10.59 -6.05 4.52
CA LEU A 75 -11.13 -5.93 3.17
C LEU A 75 -12.64 -5.62 3.19
N THR A 76 -13.38 -6.23 4.10
CA THR A 76 -14.82 -5.94 4.29
C THR A 76 -15.02 -4.50 4.74
N GLY A 77 -14.21 -4.01 5.69
CA GLY A 77 -14.23 -2.61 6.13
C GLY A 77 -13.86 -1.65 5.00
N LEU A 78 -12.87 -1.98 4.17
CA LEU A 78 -12.47 -1.18 3.01
C LEU A 78 -13.59 -1.09 1.97
N ILE A 79 -14.23 -2.21 1.65
CA ILE A 79 -15.37 -2.27 0.73
C ILE A 79 -16.55 -1.48 1.30
N LEU A 80 -16.85 -1.66 2.59
CA LEU A 80 -17.93 -0.94 3.26
C LEU A 80 -17.68 0.57 3.24
N ALA A 81 -16.48 1.01 3.63
CA ALA A 81 -16.10 2.43 3.61
C ALA A 81 -16.22 3.01 2.20
N SER A 82 -15.66 2.31 1.19
CA SER A 82 -15.74 2.73 -0.21
C SER A 82 -17.19 2.82 -0.69
N SER A 83 -18.01 1.81 -0.36
CA SER A 83 -19.43 1.78 -0.70
C SER A 83 -20.20 2.92 -0.06
N VAL A 84 -19.93 3.25 1.21
CA VAL A 84 -20.57 4.37 1.91
C VAL A 84 -20.13 5.70 1.29
N THR A 85 -18.85 5.88 0.97
CA THR A 85 -18.37 7.08 0.27
C THR A 85 -19.06 7.26 -1.08
N ILE A 86 -19.17 6.19 -1.88
CA ILE A 86 -19.88 6.24 -3.18
C ILE A 86 -21.36 6.53 -2.97
N ALA A 87 -22.01 5.87 -2.00
CA ALA A 87 -23.42 6.09 -1.69
C ALA A 87 -23.70 7.54 -1.25
N LEU A 88 -22.81 8.14 -0.47
CA LEU A 88 -22.90 9.55 -0.09
C LEU A 88 -22.69 10.48 -1.29
N MET A 89 -21.71 10.20 -2.16
CA MET A 89 -21.50 11.00 -3.38
C MET A 89 -22.74 10.99 -4.29
N VAL A 90 -23.41 9.84 -4.43
CA VAL A 90 -24.65 9.70 -5.20
C VAL A 90 -25.82 10.39 -4.50
N LEU A 91 -25.97 10.21 -3.17
CA LEU A 91 -27.05 10.81 -2.40
C LEU A 91 -26.98 12.34 -2.39
N LEU A 92 -25.77 12.89 -2.36
CA LEU A 92 -25.51 14.33 -2.35
C LEU A 92 -25.60 14.96 -3.75
N ASP A 93 -25.97 14.19 -4.78
CA ASP A 93 -26.06 14.66 -6.18
C ASP A 93 -24.77 15.37 -6.62
N TRP A 94 -23.61 14.85 -6.18
CA TRP A 94 -22.30 15.39 -6.55
C TRP A 94 -21.98 15.14 -8.04
N PHE A 95 -22.76 14.30 -8.71
CA PHE A 95 -22.61 13.92 -10.11
C PHE A 95 -23.78 14.45 -10.94
#